data_AF-A0AA38IRQ0-F1
#
_entry.id   AF-A0AA38IRQ0-F1
#
_cell.length_a   1.000
_cell.length_b   1.000
_cell.length_c   1.000
_cell.angle_alpha   90.00
_cell.angle_beta   90.00
_cell.angle_gamma   90.00
#
_symmetry.space_group_name_H-M   'P 1'
#
loop_
_entity.id
_entity.type
_entity.pdbx_description
1 polymer ?
#
loop_
_entity_poly.entity_id
_entity_poly.type
_entity_poly.pdbx_seq_one_letter_code
_entity_poly.pdbx_strand_id
1 'polypeptide(L)'
;MAFAYDFVLLEEEEKSVSNTLAAVEGFFRARGMEVNPRKSVGLCVRGYEGRSIPRVQPVFRIGGQWIRSIKAMDSFRYLGHQVGSFGVKRPNLHALQMMLERVHRAPLKPDQKLSVLRQYLIPRLLYGFQNPGVTGGLLTAADRLIKRFVKRVLHFNIHTPDAVIHAAARYGGLGVYCLRSGVPFTFYRRLDQLGREGDPVIRAVMASPRVARLVSRIRQLAGDVPPDQVWKETLHTGQMTAGLRSASGDPASSAWLRARPYGWSGKDLVRAVQLRTENLPVVGVPYNPQPARQCKGCHQRIESLSHVLQGCPVTHGMRSVAK
;
A
#
# COMPACT_ATOMS: atom_id res chain seq x y z
N MET A 1 12.12 2.33 -25.40
CA MET A 1 11.79 3.17 -24.20
C MET A 1 13.09 3.68 -23.62
N ALA A 2 13.18 4.93 -23.18
CA ALA A 2 14.40 5.47 -22.58
C ALA A 2 14.05 6.38 -21.40
N PHE A 3 14.83 6.29 -20.33
CA PHE A 3 14.75 7.16 -19.17
C PHE A 3 16.18 7.50 -18.71
N ALA A 4 16.57 8.75 -18.89
CA ALA A 4 17.96 9.19 -18.72
C ALA A 4 18.93 8.26 -19.49
N TYR A 5 19.82 7.56 -18.77
CA TYR A 5 20.81 6.65 -19.36
C TYR A 5 20.31 5.21 -19.53
N ASP A 6 19.16 4.86 -18.96
CA ASP A 6 18.59 3.52 -19.06
C ASP A 6 17.64 3.46 -20.25
N PHE A 7 17.93 2.59 -21.23
CA PHE A 7 17.05 2.36 -22.36
C PHE A 7 16.78 0.88 -22.60
N VAL A 8 15.63 0.58 -23.18
CA VAL A 8 15.17 -0.76 -23.54
C VAL A 8 14.90 -0.78 -25.03
N LEU A 9 15.61 -1.68 -25.70
CA LEU A 9 15.40 -2.07 -27.10
C LEU A 9 14.49 -3.29 -27.14
N LEU A 10 13.52 -3.28 -28.04
CA LEU A 10 12.57 -4.38 -28.25
C LEU A 10 12.60 -4.71 -29.73
N GLU A 11 12.82 -5.98 -30.04
CA GLU A 11 12.83 -6.51 -31.40
C GLU A 11 11.99 -7.79 -31.42
N GLU A 12 11.28 -8.02 -32.52
CA GLU A 12 10.48 -9.24 -32.70
C GLU A 12 11.36 -10.43 -33.10
N GLU A 13 12.40 -10.17 -33.90
CA GLU A 13 13.32 -11.17 -34.41
C GLU A 13 14.69 -11.08 -33.77
N GLU A 14 15.20 -12.24 -33.35
CA GLU A 14 16.52 -12.39 -32.72
C GLU A 14 17.66 -11.91 -33.63
N LYS A 15 17.52 -12.10 -34.95
CA LYS A 15 18.52 -11.71 -35.95
C LYS A 15 18.65 -10.18 -36.07
N SER A 16 17.55 -9.46 -35.91
CA SER A 16 17.50 -8.00 -36.03
C SER A 16 18.21 -7.29 -34.88
N VAL A 17 18.24 -7.91 -33.69
CA VAL A 17 18.86 -7.32 -32.49
C VAL A 17 20.31 -6.92 -32.71
N SER A 18 21.09 -7.73 -33.44
CA SER A 18 22.51 -7.43 -33.69
C SER A 18 22.68 -6.17 -34.54
N ASN A 19 21.84 -5.98 -35.55
CA ASN A 19 21.86 -4.80 -36.41
C ASN A 19 21.41 -3.55 -35.64
N THR A 20 20.35 -3.68 -34.85
CA THR A 20 19.85 -2.58 -34.01
C THR A 20 20.87 -2.17 -32.96
N LEU A 21 21.55 -3.13 -32.33
CA LEU A 21 22.64 -2.84 -31.39
C LEU A 21 23.80 -2.11 -32.07
N ALA A 22 24.23 -2.55 -33.25
CA ALA A 22 25.30 -1.88 -34.00
C ALA A 22 24.93 -0.43 -34.39
N ALA A 23 23.68 -0.20 -34.81
CA ALA A 23 23.18 1.14 -35.13
C ALA A 23 23.17 2.04 -33.89
N VAL A 24 22.74 1.52 -32.74
CA VAL A 24 22.72 2.23 -31.46
C VAL A 24 24.14 2.56 -30.99
N GLU A 25 25.08 1.62 -31.12
CA GLU A 25 26.50 1.87 -30.82
C GLU A 25 27.09 2.96 -31.71
N GLY A 26 26.81 2.92 -33.02
CA GLY A 26 27.25 3.96 -33.95
C GLY A 26 26.69 5.34 -33.57
N PHE A 27 25.40 5.40 -33.21
CA PHE A 27 24.74 6.63 -32.78
C PHE A 27 25.37 7.23 -31.52
N PHE A 28 25.67 6.41 -30.52
CA PHE A 28 26.30 6.87 -29.28
C PHE A 28 27.77 7.23 -29.47
N ARG A 29 28.52 6.40 -30.22
CA ARG A 29 29.94 6.65 -30.50
C ARG A 29 30.15 7.96 -31.25
N ALA A 30 29.28 8.28 -32.22
CA ALA A 30 29.30 9.56 -32.93
C ALA A 30 29.08 10.77 -32.01
N ARG A 31 28.58 10.57 -30.79
CA ARG A 31 28.33 11.60 -29.76
C ARG A 31 29.31 11.50 -28.58
N GLY A 32 30.40 10.75 -28.74
CA GLY A 32 31.40 10.55 -27.69
C GLY A 32 30.91 9.72 -26.50
N MET A 33 29.84 8.94 -26.68
CA MET A 33 29.27 8.06 -25.64
C MET A 33 29.51 6.58 -25.99
N GLU A 34 29.57 5.73 -24.96
CA GLU A 34 29.71 4.28 -25.11
C GLU A 34 28.66 3.54 -24.28
N VAL A 35 28.11 2.46 -24.84
CA VAL A 35 27.17 1.58 -24.14
C VAL A 35 27.95 0.61 -23.27
N ASN A 36 27.64 0.55 -21.97
CA ASN A 36 28.37 -0.29 -21.02
C ASN A 36 27.90 -1.76 -21.06
N PRO A 37 28.69 -2.72 -21.59
CA PRO A 37 28.24 -4.11 -21.74
C PRO A 37 28.02 -4.82 -20.40
N ARG A 38 28.72 -4.41 -19.33
CA ARG A 38 28.60 -5.01 -17.99
C ARG A 38 27.29 -4.67 -17.29
N LYS A 39 26.70 -3.51 -17.63
CA LYS A 39 25.40 -3.07 -17.11
C LYS A 39 24.24 -3.47 -18.03
N SER A 40 24.52 -3.74 -19.30
CA SER A 40 23.53 -4.24 -20.25
C SER A 40 23.14 -5.69 -19.96
N VAL A 41 21.89 -6.02 -20.28
CA VAL A 41 21.35 -7.36 -20.05
C VAL A 41 20.44 -7.74 -21.22
N GLY A 42 20.59 -8.96 -21.73
CA GLY A 42 19.74 -9.53 -22.78
C GLY A 42 18.62 -10.39 -22.20
N LEU A 43 17.41 -10.26 -22.76
CA LEU A 43 16.26 -11.12 -22.46
C LEU A 43 15.64 -11.60 -23.76
N CYS A 44 15.71 -12.91 -24.03
CA CYS A 44 15.04 -13.53 -25.17
C CYS A 44 13.90 -14.44 -24.69
N VAL A 45 12.68 -14.18 -25.17
CA VAL A 45 11.47 -14.90 -24.77
C VAL A 45 10.71 -15.31 -26.02
N ARG A 46 10.42 -16.60 -26.15
CA ARG A 46 9.56 -17.13 -27.20
C ARG A 46 8.15 -17.33 -26.65
N GLY A 47 7.13 -16.91 -27.39
CA GLY A 47 5.74 -17.30 -27.12
C GLY A 47 5.50 -18.74 -27.62
N TYR A 48 4.96 -19.61 -26.77
CA TYR A 48 4.49 -20.95 -27.14
C TYR A 48 3.21 -21.26 -26.36
N GLU A 49 2.10 -21.57 -27.05
CA GLU A 49 0.78 -21.86 -26.45
C GLU A 49 0.35 -20.83 -25.38
N GLY A 50 0.56 -19.54 -25.66
CA GLY A 50 0.23 -18.45 -24.74
C GLY A 50 1.15 -18.32 -23.51
N ARG A 51 2.22 -19.11 -23.42
CA ARG A 51 3.26 -19.04 -22.38
C ARG A 51 4.54 -18.40 -22.93
N SER A 52 5.23 -17.69 -22.05
CA SER A 52 6.55 -17.12 -22.31
C SER A 52 7.62 -18.15 -21.95
N ILE A 53 8.36 -18.66 -22.93
CA ILE A 53 9.48 -19.58 -22.75
C ILE A 53 10.79 -18.78 -22.89
N PRO A 54 11.55 -18.57 -21.80
CA PRO A 54 12.85 -17.93 -21.87
C PRO A 54 13.87 -18.79 -22.59
N ARG A 55 14.67 -18.16 -23.44
CA ARG A 55 15.88 -18.78 -24.01
C ARG A 55 17.10 -18.37 -23.17
N VAL A 56 17.92 -19.35 -22.83
CA VAL A 56 19.03 -19.21 -21.86
C VAL A 56 20.39 -18.95 -22.55
N GLN A 57 20.48 -19.13 -23.87
CA GLN A 57 21.74 -18.93 -24.58
C GLN A 57 22.11 -17.44 -24.70
N PRO A 58 23.40 -17.08 -24.62
CA PRO A 58 23.88 -15.72 -24.85
C PRO A 58 23.82 -15.41 -26.35
N VAL A 59 23.10 -14.35 -26.71
CA VAL A 59 22.84 -14.05 -28.13
C VAL A 59 23.55 -12.78 -28.60
N PHE A 60 23.88 -11.86 -27.70
CA PHE A 60 24.17 -10.48 -28.09
C PHE A 60 25.55 -9.99 -27.64
N ARG A 61 26.18 -9.18 -28.49
CA ARG A 61 27.47 -8.52 -28.26
C ARG A 61 27.31 -7.00 -28.35
N ILE A 62 28.00 -6.29 -27.46
CA ILE A 62 28.17 -4.83 -27.48
C ILE A 62 29.67 -4.56 -27.35
N GLY A 63 30.25 -3.80 -28.28
CA GLY A 63 31.67 -3.44 -28.28
C GLY A 63 32.58 -4.66 -28.34
N GLY A 64 32.15 -5.74 -29.01
CA GLY A 64 32.86 -7.02 -29.05
C GLY A 64 32.74 -7.87 -27.77
N GLN A 65 32.15 -7.35 -26.68
CA GLN A 65 31.93 -8.07 -25.43
C GLN A 65 30.56 -8.76 -25.39
N TRP A 66 30.49 -9.95 -24.82
CA TRP A 66 29.23 -10.66 -24.61
C TRP A 66 28.42 -10.04 -23.47
N ILE A 67 27.15 -9.77 -23.72
CA ILE A 67 26.22 -9.28 -22.70
C ILE A 67 25.72 -10.47 -21.87
N ARG A 68 25.48 -10.23 -20.57
CA ARG A 68 24.78 -11.20 -19.71
C ARG A 68 23.37 -11.47 -20.26
N SER A 69 23.04 -12.73 -20.52
CA SER A 69 21.68 -13.18 -20.82
C SER A 69 20.93 -13.57 -19.54
N ILE A 70 19.65 -13.20 -19.42
CA ILE A 70 18.80 -13.54 -18.27
C ILE A 70 18.31 -14.98 -18.40
N LYS A 71 18.64 -15.80 -17.41
CA LYS A 71 18.08 -17.14 -17.23
C LYS A 71 16.60 -17.05 -16.83
N ALA A 72 15.85 -18.14 -17.01
CA ALA A 72 14.41 -18.20 -16.76
C ALA A 72 13.94 -17.63 -15.39
N MET A 73 14.73 -17.83 -14.32
CA MET A 73 14.40 -17.42 -12.95
C MET A 73 15.09 -16.12 -12.51
N ASP A 74 16.06 -15.66 -13.31
CA ASP A 74 16.81 -14.45 -13.03
C ASP A 74 15.94 -13.21 -13.32
N SER A 75 16.34 -12.07 -12.76
CA SER A 75 15.75 -10.78 -13.07
C SER A 75 16.81 -9.70 -13.08
N PHE A 76 16.53 -8.63 -13.80
CA PHE A 76 17.32 -7.41 -13.80
C PHE A 76 16.48 -6.26 -13.22
N ARG A 77 17.17 -5.24 -12.69
CA ARG A 77 16.52 -4.05 -12.16
C ARG A 77 16.33 -3.04 -13.30
N TYR A 78 15.10 -2.58 -13.50
CA TYR A 78 14.78 -1.47 -14.40
C TYR A 78 13.79 -0.54 -13.72
N LEU A 79 14.13 0.74 -13.60
CA LEU A 79 13.35 1.78 -12.91
C LEU A 79 12.88 1.37 -11.50
N GLY A 80 13.66 0.57 -10.76
CA GLY A 80 13.31 0.10 -9.42
C GLY A 80 12.41 -1.15 -9.37
N HIS A 81 11.95 -1.63 -10.52
CA HIS A 81 11.28 -2.93 -10.66
C HIS A 81 12.25 -4.04 -11.02
N GLN A 82 11.97 -5.26 -10.56
CA GLN A 82 12.70 -6.46 -10.95
C GLN A 82 11.97 -7.08 -12.14
N VAL A 83 12.55 -7.01 -13.33
CA VAL A 83 11.98 -7.54 -14.57
C VAL A 83 12.66 -8.87 -14.88
N GLY A 84 11.86 -9.91 -15.18
CA GLY A 84 12.37 -11.20 -15.63
C GLY A 84 11.58 -11.70 -16.84
N SER A 85 11.80 -12.96 -17.20
CA SER A 85 11.20 -13.58 -18.39
C SER A 85 9.68 -13.68 -18.38
N PHE A 86 9.07 -13.60 -17.19
CA PHE A 86 7.62 -13.62 -16.99
C PHE A 86 7.05 -12.22 -16.70
N GLY A 87 7.82 -11.17 -16.95
CA GLY A 87 7.48 -9.78 -16.67
C GLY A 87 8.00 -9.30 -15.31
N VAL A 88 7.35 -8.27 -14.77
CA VAL A 88 7.79 -7.64 -13.52
C VAL A 88 7.45 -8.53 -12.32
N LYS A 89 8.48 -8.91 -11.53
CA LYS A 89 8.34 -9.69 -10.31
C LYS A 89 7.41 -9.01 -9.31
N ARG A 90 6.60 -9.84 -8.63
CA ARG A 90 5.64 -9.37 -7.62
C ARG A 90 6.36 -8.81 -6.39
N PRO A 91 5.77 -7.83 -5.69
CA PRO A 91 6.26 -7.36 -4.40
C PRO A 91 6.37 -8.48 -3.37
N ASN A 92 7.47 -8.48 -2.62
CA ASN A 92 7.73 -9.49 -1.58
C ASN A 92 7.07 -9.10 -0.25
N LEU A 93 6.05 -9.84 0.18
CA LEU A 93 5.38 -9.64 1.48
C LEU A 93 6.32 -9.85 2.67
N HIS A 94 7.30 -10.73 2.55
CA HIS A 94 8.28 -10.95 3.62
C HIS A 94 9.11 -9.70 3.86
N ALA A 95 9.52 -9.00 2.80
CA ALA A 95 10.22 -7.72 2.92
C ALA A 95 9.36 -6.66 3.63
N LEU A 96 8.06 -6.59 3.31
CA LEU A 96 7.10 -5.73 4.02
C LEU A 96 7.03 -6.06 5.51
N GLN A 97 6.88 -7.35 5.85
CA GLN A 97 6.84 -7.81 7.23
C GLN A 97 8.11 -7.43 7.99
N MET A 98 9.29 -7.64 7.39
CA MET A 98 10.57 -7.27 7.99
C MET A 98 10.69 -5.75 8.21
N MET A 99 10.24 -4.92 7.26
CA MET A 99 10.23 -3.47 7.43
C MET A 99 9.30 -3.03 8.57
N LEU A 100 8.09 -3.59 8.64
CA LEU A 100 7.14 -3.29 9.71
C LEU A 100 7.68 -3.71 11.08
N GLU A 101 8.34 -4.87 11.16
CA GLU A 101 8.91 -5.36 12.40
C GLU A 101 10.10 -4.52 12.87
N ARG A 102 10.94 -4.05 11.94
CA ARG A 102 12.02 -3.08 12.25
C ARG A 102 11.47 -1.77 12.82
N VAL A 103 10.43 -1.21 12.20
CA VAL A 103 9.79 0.02 12.72
C VAL A 103 9.11 -0.24 14.07
N HIS A 104 8.54 -1.43 14.27
CA HIS A 104 7.91 -1.78 15.54
C HIS A 104 8.92 -1.86 16.68
N ARG A 105 10.10 -2.45 16.45
CA ARG A 105 11.17 -2.60 17.45
C ARG A 105 11.98 -1.33 17.69
N ALA A 106 11.99 -0.39 16.75
CA ALA A 106 12.70 0.86 16.93
C ALA A 106 12.19 1.63 18.17
N PRO A 107 13.08 2.32 18.92
CA PRO A 107 12.75 3.11 20.11
C PRO A 107 12.07 4.44 19.73
N LEU A 108 10.97 4.34 18.98
CA LEU A 108 10.17 5.46 18.49
C LEU A 108 8.84 5.53 19.25
N LYS A 109 8.33 6.74 19.42
CA LYS A 109 6.99 6.96 19.99
C LYS A 109 5.90 6.45 19.01
N PRO A 110 4.71 6.07 19.49
CA PRO A 110 3.63 5.55 18.63
C PRO A 110 3.25 6.48 17.47
N ASP A 111 3.16 7.79 17.67
CA ASP A 111 2.95 8.80 16.63
C ASP A 111 4.03 8.75 15.55
N GLN A 112 5.30 8.64 15.96
CA GLN A 112 6.42 8.57 15.04
C GLN A 112 6.37 7.29 14.22
N LYS A 113 6.04 6.15 14.83
CA LYS A 113 5.85 4.87 14.13
C LYS A 113 4.74 4.95 13.07
N LEU A 114 3.60 5.55 13.40
CA LEU A 114 2.51 5.76 12.44
C LEU A 114 2.86 6.77 11.36
N SER A 115 3.67 7.78 11.66
CA SER A 115 4.16 8.75 10.69
C SER A 115 5.14 8.11 9.71
N VAL A 116 6.09 7.30 10.21
CA VAL A 116 6.99 6.47 9.39
C VAL A 116 6.21 5.56 8.45
N LEU A 117 5.17 4.89 8.98
CA LEU A 117 4.29 4.05 8.17
C LEU A 117 3.63 4.83 7.03
N ARG A 118 2.97 5.95 7.34
CA ARG A 118 2.16 6.72 6.39
C ARG A 118 3.00 7.49 5.37
N GLN A 119 4.09 8.11 5.80
CA GLN A 119 4.86 9.06 4.99
C GLN A 119 6.02 8.40 4.24
N TYR A 120 6.53 7.25 4.71
CA TYR A 120 7.73 6.64 4.14
C TYR A 120 7.50 5.20 3.69
N LEU A 121 6.99 4.32 4.56
CA LEU A 121 6.83 2.90 4.21
C LEU A 121 5.78 2.68 3.13
N ILE A 122 4.55 3.18 3.31
CA ILE A 122 3.48 2.98 2.33
C ILE A 122 3.87 3.62 0.99
N PRO A 123 4.31 4.89 0.89
CA PRO A 123 4.68 5.48 -0.39
C PRO A 123 5.78 4.71 -1.12
N ARG A 124 6.80 4.23 -0.40
CA ARG A 124 7.85 3.38 -0.97
C ARG A 124 7.31 2.08 -1.59
N LEU A 125 6.23 1.55 -1.03
CA LEU A 125 5.60 0.32 -1.50
C LEU A 125 4.64 0.55 -2.67
N LEU A 126 3.99 1.72 -2.75
CA LEU A 126 3.01 2.02 -3.79
C LEU A 126 3.57 1.83 -5.19
N TYR A 127 4.82 2.24 -5.40
CA TYR A 127 5.50 2.06 -6.69
C TYR A 127 5.57 0.57 -7.07
N GLY A 128 6.01 -0.29 -6.16
CA GLY A 128 6.08 -1.75 -6.40
C GLY A 128 4.70 -2.41 -6.60
N PHE A 129 3.66 -1.90 -5.92
CA PHE A 129 2.32 -2.46 -5.99
C PHE A 129 1.50 -2.01 -7.22
N GLN A 130 1.92 -0.95 -7.92
CA GLN A 130 1.28 -0.47 -9.17
C GLN A 130 1.81 -1.21 -10.41
N ASN A 131 1.71 -2.54 -10.39
CA ASN A 131 2.18 -3.42 -11.46
C ASN A 131 1.03 -4.36 -11.91
N PRO A 132 0.82 -4.57 -13.23
CA PRO A 132 -0.16 -5.54 -13.75
C PRO A 132 -0.11 -6.94 -13.14
N GLY A 133 1.05 -7.37 -12.65
CA GLY A 133 1.23 -8.68 -12.00
C GLY A 133 0.72 -8.80 -10.57
N VAL A 134 0.25 -7.69 -9.96
CA VAL A 134 -0.23 -7.63 -8.58
C VAL A 134 -1.68 -8.09 -8.49
N THR A 135 -1.97 -9.02 -7.59
CA THR A 135 -3.30 -9.58 -7.38
C THR A 135 -4.00 -8.92 -6.20
N GLY A 136 -5.34 -8.91 -6.21
CA GLY A 136 -6.13 -8.45 -5.06
C GLY A 136 -5.80 -9.19 -3.77
N GLY A 137 -5.53 -10.50 -3.86
CA GLY A 137 -5.11 -11.31 -2.70
C GLY A 137 -3.78 -10.85 -2.08
N LEU A 138 -2.80 -10.47 -2.90
CA LEU A 138 -1.52 -9.93 -2.43
C LEU A 138 -1.72 -8.61 -1.67
N LEU A 139 -2.54 -7.71 -2.22
CA LEU A 139 -2.86 -6.42 -1.59
C LEU A 139 -3.59 -6.62 -0.26
N THR A 140 -4.57 -7.53 -0.22
CA THR A 140 -5.28 -7.90 1.03
C THR A 140 -4.32 -8.44 2.08
N ALA A 141 -3.38 -9.30 1.69
CA ALA A 141 -2.38 -9.84 2.62
C ALA A 141 -1.43 -8.75 3.15
N ALA A 142 -1.02 -7.81 2.30
CA ALA A 142 -0.23 -6.64 2.70
C ALA A 142 -1.00 -5.74 3.69
N ASP A 143 -2.28 -5.43 3.40
CA ASP A 143 -3.12 -4.66 4.31
C ASP A 143 -3.31 -5.36 5.66
N ARG A 144 -3.47 -6.69 5.68
CA ARG A 144 -3.52 -7.46 6.94
C ARG A 144 -2.25 -7.29 7.78
N LEU A 145 -1.07 -7.20 7.16
CA LEU A 145 0.18 -6.92 7.88
C LEU A 145 0.20 -5.50 8.44
N ILE A 146 -0.18 -4.52 7.62
CA ILE A 146 -0.23 -3.10 8.02
C ILE A 146 -1.22 -2.90 9.18
N LYS A 147 -2.44 -3.44 9.07
CA LYS A 147 -3.46 -3.35 10.12
C LYS A 147 -3.00 -3.99 11.43
N ARG A 148 -2.37 -5.18 11.37
CA ARG A 148 -1.78 -5.82 12.57
C ARG A 148 -0.70 -4.95 13.20
N PHE A 149 0.15 -4.33 12.39
CA PHE A 149 1.16 -3.38 12.89
C PHE A 149 0.51 -2.18 13.59
N VAL A 150 -0.48 -1.53 12.97
CA VAL A 150 -1.19 -0.38 13.56
C VAL A 150 -1.86 -0.77 14.87
N LYS A 151 -2.58 -1.90 14.89
CA LYS A 151 -3.24 -2.41 16.10
C LYS A 151 -2.24 -2.70 17.23
N ARG A 152 -1.06 -3.24 16.92
CA ARG A 152 0.02 -3.45 17.90
C ARG A 152 0.58 -2.14 18.45
N VAL A 153 0.82 -1.14 17.59
CA VAL A 153 1.40 0.15 18.00
C VAL A 153 0.47 0.96 18.91
N LEU A 154 -0.84 0.88 18.67
CA LEU A 154 -1.87 1.61 19.42
C LEU A 154 -2.56 0.77 20.51
N HIS A 155 -2.15 -0.48 20.70
CA HIS A 155 -2.79 -1.42 21.61
C HIS A 155 -4.32 -1.50 21.40
N PHE A 156 -4.73 -1.59 20.14
CA PHE A 156 -6.14 -1.74 19.78
C PHE A 156 -6.64 -3.16 20.00
N ASN A 157 -7.95 -3.29 20.19
CA ASN A 157 -8.61 -4.58 20.21
C ASN A 157 -8.47 -5.28 18.84
N ILE A 158 -8.42 -6.61 18.84
CA ILE A 158 -8.46 -7.39 17.60
C ILE A 158 -9.72 -7.08 16.77
N HIS A 159 -10.83 -6.76 17.43
CA HIS A 159 -12.12 -6.44 16.83
C HIS A 159 -12.28 -5.00 16.36
N THR A 160 -11.29 -4.12 16.55
CA THR A 160 -11.40 -2.73 16.08
C THR A 160 -11.70 -2.69 14.58
N PRO A 161 -12.74 -1.97 14.15
CA PRO A 161 -13.11 -1.87 12.74
C PRO A 161 -11.97 -1.32 11.88
N ASP A 162 -11.79 -1.90 10.69
CA ASP A 162 -10.78 -1.46 9.74
C ASP A 162 -10.98 -0.01 9.28
N ALA A 163 -12.23 0.47 9.30
CA ALA A 163 -12.56 1.86 8.96
C ALA A 163 -11.84 2.87 9.86
N VAL A 164 -11.63 2.56 11.15
CA VAL A 164 -10.86 3.41 12.07
C VAL A 164 -9.42 3.59 11.57
N ILE A 165 -8.84 2.55 10.98
CA ILE A 165 -7.46 2.56 10.50
C ILE A 165 -7.36 3.31 9.17
N HIS A 166 -8.28 3.04 8.24
CA HIS A 166 -8.16 3.50 6.85
C HIS A 166 -8.83 4.84 6.55
N ALA A 167 -9.91 5.19 7.25
CA ALA A 167 -10.59 6.48 7.04
C ALA A 167 -9.65 7.65 7.34
N ALA A 168 -9.78 8.74 6.58
CA ALA A 168 -8.94 9.91 6.75
C ALA A 168 -9.10 10.55 8.15
N ALA A 169 -8.05 11.22 8.60
CA ALA A 169 -8.05 11.97 9.87
C ALA A 169 -9.19 12.98 9.96
N ARG A 170 -9.54 13.68 8.87
CA ARG A 170 -10.68 14.62 8.84
C ARG A 170 -12.04 13.98 9.10
N TYR A 171 -12.15 12.65 9.00
CA TYR A 171 -13.36 11.90 9.33
C TYR A 171 -13.25 11.20 10.69
N GLY A 172 -12.15 11.39 11.42
CA GLY A 172 -11.89 10.75 12.71
C GLY A 172 -11.15 9.41 12.64
N GLY A 173 -10.68 8.98 11.46
CA GLY A 173 -9.84 7.80 11.31
C GLY A 173 -8.33 8.10 11.37
N LEU A 174 -7.47 7.08 11.27
CA LEU A 174 -6.01 7.23 11.34
C LEU A 174 -5.35 7.64 10.00
N GLY A 175 -6.07 7.50 8.90
CA GLY A 175 -5.62 7.83 7.54
C GLY A 175 -4.50 6.94 7.02
N VAL A 176 -4.51 5.65 7.37
CA VAL A 176 -3.55 4.67 6.84
C VAL A 176 -4.07 4.18 5.49
N TYR A 177 -3.28 4.35 4.43
CA TYR A 177 -3.68 3.96 3.08
C TYR A 177 -4.01 2.47 2.98
N CYS A 178 -5.18 2.12 2.43
CA CYS A 178 -5.56 0.75 2.11
C CYS A 178 -5.04 0.38 0.72
N LEU A 179 -4.12 -0.58 0.64
CA LEU A 179 -3.53 -1.04 -0.61
C LEU A 179 -4.57 -1.73 -1.50
N ARG A 180 -5.49 -2.51 -0.93
CA ARG A 180 -6.48 -3.30 -1.65
C ARG A 180 -7.44 -2.46 -2.49
N SER A 181 -7.92 -1.35 -1.95
CA SER A 181 -8.84 -0.44 -2.66
C SER A 181 -8.10 0.72 -3.33
N GLY A 182 -7.07 1.27 -2.67
CA GLY A 182 -6.34 2.43 -3.17
C GLY A 182 -5.48 2.15 -4.40
N VAL A 183 -4.72 1.04 -4.43
CA VAL A 183 -3.80 0.74 -5.54
C VAL A 183 -4.56 0.53 -6.86
N PRO A 184 -5.58 -0.35 -6.93
CA PRO A 184 -6.33 -0.54 -8.16
C PRO A 184 -7.02 0.74 -8.62
N PHE A 185 -7.59 1.53 -7.70
CA PHE A 185 -8.24 2.80 -8.02
C PHE A 185 -7.27 3.81 -8.64
N THR A 186 -6.11 4.03 -8.01
CA THR A 186 -5.08 4.93 -8.52
C THR A 186 -4.54 4.46 -9.86
N PHE A 187 -4.33 3.15 -10.01
CA PHE A 187 -3.81 2.57 -11.24
C PHE A 187 -4.82 2.68 -12.39
N TYR A 188 -6.09 2.38 -12.12
CA TYR A 188 -7.17 2.56 -13.09
C TYR A 188 -7.28 4.00 -13.57
N ARG A 189 -7.31 4.98 -12.65
CA ARG A 189 -7.40 6.40 -13.02
C ARG A 189 -6.26 6.85 -13.94
N ARG A 190 -5.04 6.36 -13.71
CA ARG A 190 -3.90 6.66 -14.59
C ARG A 190 -4.05 6.02 -15.97
N LEU A 191 -4.49 4.77 -16.03
CA LEU A 191 -4.73 4.07 -17.30
C LEU A 191 -5.87 4.72 -18.09
N ASP A 192 -6.93 5.12 -17.40
CA ASP A 192 -8.08 5.83 -17.96
C ASP A 192 -7.67 7.20 -18.52
N GLN A 193 -6.86 7.96 -17.77
CA GLN A 193 -6.28 9.21 -18.25
C GLN A 193 -5.38 8.99 -19.47
N LEU A 194 -4.49 7.99 -19.45
CA LEU A 194 -3.64 7.64 -20.60
C LEU A 194 -4.45 7.22 -21.83
N GLY A 195 -5.61 6.59 -21.65
CA GLY A 195 -6.51 6.24 -22.75
C GLY A 195 -7.18 7.45 -23.40
N ARG A 196 -7.47 8.50 -22.63
CA ARG A 196 -8.12 9.73 -23.11
C ARG A 196 -7.14 10.74 -23.70
N GLU A 197 -6.04 10.99 -22.99
CA GLU A 197 -5.08 12.07 -23.26
C GLU A 197 -3.78 11.55 -23.92
N GLY A 198 -3.64 10.25 -24.10
CA GLY A 198 -2.43 9.66 -24.65
C GLY A 198 -2.25 9.89 -26.14
N ASP A 199 -0.98 9.91 -26.55
CA ASP A 199 -0.57 9.97 -27.95
C ASP A 199 -1.21 8.84 -28.79
N PRO A 200 -1.31 8.98 -30.12
CA PRO A 200 -1.87 7.95 -31.00
C PRO A 200 -1.31 6.55 -30.76
N VAL A 201 -0.01 6.44 -30.47
CA VAL A 201 0.65 5.17 -30.12
C VAL A 201 0.11 4.58 -28.82
N ILE A 202 -0.04 5.41 -27.77
CA ILE A 202 -0.59 4.97 -26.49
C ILE A 202 -2.03 4.52 -26.66
N ARG A 203 -2.84 5.26 -27.43
CA ARG A 203 -4.24 4.86 -27.73
C ARG A 203 -4.31 3.52 -28.46
N ALA A 204 -3.43 3.28 -29.44
CA ALA A 204 -3.33 1.98 -30.12
C ALA A 204 -2.94 0.84 -29.15
N VAL A 205 -1.98 1.09 -28.26
CA VAL A 205 -1.58 0.11 -27.22
C VAL A 205 -2.73 -0.17 -26.25
N MET A 206 -3.46 0.87 -25.83
CA MET A 206 -4.63 0.75 -24.93
C MET A 206 -5.77 -0.03 -25.57
N ALA A 207 -5.97 0.12 -26.89
CA ALA A 207 -6.95 -0.63 -27.67
C ALA A 207 -6.57 -2.11 -27.87
N SER A 208 -5.31 -2.49 -27.61
CA SER A 208 -4.88 -3.89 -27.77
C SER A 208 -5.68 -4.83 -26.85
N PRO A 209 -6.05 -6.04 -27.31
CA PRO A 209 -6.88 -6.96 -26.52
C PRO A 209 -6.29 -7.31 -25.15
N ARG A 210 -4.96 -7.36 -25.04
CA ARG A 210 -4.27 -7.68 -23.79
C ARG A 210 -4.41 -6.54 -22.78
N VAL A 211 -4.25 -5.29 -23.20
CA VAL A 211 -4.35 -4.12 -22.32
C VAL A 211 -5.81 -3.84 -21.99
N ALA A 212 -6.73 -3.97 -22.94
CA ALA A 212 -8.17 -3.84 -22.68
C ALA A 212 -8.64 -4.82 -21.59
N ARG A 213 -8.22 -6.10 -21.64
CA ARG A 213 -8.50 -7.09 -20.58
C ARG A 213 -7.86 -6.76 -19.24
N LEU A 214 -6.69 -6.12 -19.24
CA LEU A 214 -6.04 -5.68 -18.01
C LEU A 214 -6.82 -4.51 -17.39
N VAL A 215 -7.18 -3.51 -18.18
CA VAL A 215 -7.94 -2.33 -17.74
C VAL A 215 -9.29 -2.76 -17.17
N SER A 216 -10.02 -3.66 -17.84
CA SER A 216 -11.31 -4.16 -17.35
C SER A 216 -11.18 -4.85 -15.99
N ARG A 217 -10.15 -5.69 -15.82
CA ARG A 217 -9.85 -6.34 -14.54
C ARG A 217 -9.50 -5.32 -13.44
N ILE A 218 -8.66 -4.33 -13.74
CA ILE A 218 -8.28 -3.32 -12.73
C ILE A 218 -9.50 -2.48 -12.35
N ARG A 219 -10.36 -2.11 -13.30
CA ARG A 219 -11.61 -1.39 -13.04
C ARG A 219 -12.51 -2.17 -12.08
N GLN A 220 -12.70 -3.47 -12.31
CA GLN A 220 -13.46 -4.33 -11.40
C GLN A 220 -12.86 -4.37 -9.98
N LEU A 221 -11.52 -4.31 -9.86
CA LEU A 221 -10.86 -4.28 -8.55
C LEU A 221 -10.88 -2.90 -7.89
N ALA A 222 -10.95 -1.82 -8.67
CA ALA A 222 -11.00 -0.43 -8.19
C ALA A 222 -12.37 -0.08 -7.60
N GLY A 223 -13.44 -0.55 -8.24
CA GLY A 223 -14.79 -0.03 -8.00
C GLY A 223 -14.98 1.38 -8.54
N ASP A 224 -16.21 1.87 -8.49
CA ASP A 224 -16.57 3.18 -9.04
C ASP A 224 -16.44 4.32 -8.01
N VAL A 225 -16.52 4.00 -6.72
CA VAL A 225 -16.47 4.99 -5.64
C VAL A 225 -15.03 5.16 -5.14
N PRO A 226 -14.55 6.41 -4.96
CA PRO A 226 -13.24 6.66 -4.37
C PRO A 226 -13.07 5.97 -3.01
N PRO A 227 -11.94 5.27 -2.76
CA PRO A 227 -11.74 4.53 -1.51
C PRO A 227 -11.92 5.36 -0.24
N ASP A 228 -11.53 6.64 -0.28
CA ASP A 228 -11.68 7.57 0.85
C ASP A 228 -13.14 7.79 1.25
N GLN A 229 -14.05 7.86 0.27
CA GLN A 229 -15.48 8.00 0.50
C GLN A 229 -16.07 6.70 1.06
N VAL A 230 -15.67 5.54 0.54
CA VAL A 230 -16.08 4.23 1.08
C VAL A 230 -15.68 4.10 2.55
N TRP A 231 -14.46 4.50 2.90
CA TRP A 231 -14.00 4.44 4.30
C TRP A 231 -14.71 5.44 5.20
N LYS A 232 -15.03 6.65 4.70
CA LYS A 232 -15.86 7.62 5.42
C LYS A 232 -17.23 7.04 5.74
N GLU A 233 -17.92 6.51 4.75
CA GLU A 233 -19.27 5.94 4.90
C GLU A 233 -19.25 4.74 5.86
N THR A 234 -18.29 3.84 5.71
CA THR A 234 -18.11 2.68 6.61
C THR A 234 -17.84 3.11 8.06
N LEU A 235 -17.04 4.17 8.26
CA LEU A 235 -16.78 4.72 9.59
C LEU A 235 -18.05 5.33 10.21
N HIS A 236 -18.84 6.04 9.42
CA HIS A 236 -20.03 6.73 9.90
C HIS A 236 -21.24 5.81 10.14
N THR A 237 -21.36 4.71 9.41
CA THR A 237 -22.47 3.75 9.58
C THR A 237 -22.14 2.63 10.57
N GLY A 238 -20.86 2.43 10.90
CA GLY A 238 -20.42 1.40 11.84
C GLY A 238 -20.95 1.61 13.26
N GLN A 239 -21.48 0.54 13.86
CA GLN A 239 -22.03 0.57 15.22
C GLN A 239 -21.00 1.00 16.28
N MET A 240 -19.76 0.48 16.19
CA MET A 240 -18.65 0.79 17.11
C MET A 240 -17.93 2.11 16.79
N THR A 241 -18.32 2.80 15.73
CA THR A 241 -17.69 4.04 15.25
C THR A 241 -18.71 5.17 15.13
N ALA A 242 -19.94 4.95 15.61
CA ALA A 242 -21.02 5.91 15.56
C ALA A 242 -20.67 7.25 16.22
N GLY A 243 -19.85 7.23 17.29
CA GLY A 243 -19.34 8.42 17.98
C GLY A 243 -18.35 9.25 17.15
N LEU A 244 -17.81 8.72 16.06
CA LEU A 244 -16.90 9.42 15.16
C LEU A 244 -17.62 10.23 14.07
N ARG A 245 -18.94 10.06 13.90
CA ARG A 245 -19.70 10.76 12.85
C ARG A 245 -19.54 12.28 12.89
N SER A 246 -19.56 12.86 14.09
CA SER A 246 -19.42 14.30 14.33
C SER A 246 -18.04 14.84 13.96
N ALA A 247 -17.01 13.98 13.91
CA ALA A 247 -15.64 14.37 13.56
C ALA A 247 -15.54 14.99 12.15
N SER A 248 -16.45 14.61 11.25
CA SER A 248 -16.48 15.14 9.89
C SER A 248 -16.95 16.60 9.80
N GLY A 249 -17.71 17.07 10.78
CA GLY A 249 -18.19 18.46 10.86
C GLY A 249 -17.15 19.43 11.43
N ASP A 250 -16.14 18.93 12.13
CA ASP A 250 -15.04 19.72 12.67
C ASP A 250 -13.69 19.01 12.45
N PRO A 251 -12.98 19.32 11.36
CA PRO A 251 -11.65 18.77 11.10
C PRO A 251 -10.62 19.09 12.18
N ALA A 252 -10.77 20.21 12.91
CA ALA A 252 -9.84 20.60 13.98
C ALA A 252 -9.89 19.60 15.14
N SER A 253 -11.07 19.03 15.43
CA SER A 253 -11.28 17.95 16.42
C SER A 253 -10.41 16.70 16.19
N SER A 254 -9.87 16.54 14.97
CA SER A 254 -9.10 15.37 14.54
C SER A 254 -7.68 15.72 14.09
N ALA A 255 -7.27 16.99 14.12
CA ALA A 255 -5.96 17.44 13.68
C ALA A 255 -4.81 16.79 14.48
N TRP A 256 -5.05 16.56 15.77
CA TRP A 256 -4.10 15.94 16.70
C TRP A 256 -3.75 14.48 16.36
N LEU A 257 -4.55 13.79 15.52
CA LEU A 257 -4.25 12.44 15.00
C LEU A 257 -3.06 12.43 14.01
N ARG A 258 -2.75 13.59 13.42
CA ARG A 258 -1.61 13.76 12.50
C ARG A 258 -0.40 14.36 13.19
N ALA A 259 -0.62 15.35 14.04
CA ALA A 259 0.42 16.01 14.80
C ALA A 259 0.07 15.95 16.30
N ARG A 260 0.86 15.20 17.07
CA ARG A 260 0.61 15.10 18.51
C ARG A 260 0.70 16.50 19.14
N PRO A 261 -0.24 16.90 20.00
CA PRO A 261 -0.19 18.18 20.71
C PRO A 261 1.07 18.33 21.55
N TYR A 262 1.47 19.59 21.78
CA TYR A 262 2.58 19.90 22.68
C TYR A 262 2.28 19.42 24.11
N GLY A 263 3.31 18.95 24.82
CA GLY A 263 3.17 18.40 26.18
C GLY A 263 2.64 16.96 26.27
N TRP A 264 2.04 16.41 25.20
CA TRP A 264 1.56 15.02 25.23
C TRP A 264 2.71 14.03 25.10
N SER A 265 2.68 12.99 25.94
CA SER A 265 3.52 11.81 25.76
C SER A 265 2.97 10.92 24.64
N GLY A 266 3.75 9.90 24.22
CA GLY A 266 3.25 8.87 23.32
C GLY A 266 2.08 8.08 23.93
N LYS A 267 2.07 7.92 25.26
CA LYS A 267 1.01 7.22 26.00
C LYS A 267 -0.29 8.01 25.99
N ASP A 268 -0.22 9.33 26.13
CA ASP A 268 -1.40 10.21 26.13
C ASP A 268 -2.08 10.18 24.76
N LEU A 269 -1.28 10.21 23.69
CA LEU A 269 -1.79 10.02 22.33
C LEU A 269 -2.51 8.67 22.19
N VAL A 270 -1.87 7.57 22.60
CA VAL A 270 -2.47 6.23 22.50
C VAL A 270 -3.79 6.16 23.25
N ARG A 271 -3.84 6.67 24.48
CA ARG A 271 -5.05 6.69 25.31
C ARG A 271 -6.14 7.56 24.70
N ALA A 272 -5.80 8.73 24.16
CA ALA A 272 -6.76 9.60 23.49
C ALA A 272 -7.35 8.93 22.25
N VAL A 273 -6.53 8.26 21.44
CA VAL A 273 -7.00 7.50 20.28
C VAL A 273 -7.89 6.33 20.72
N GLN A 274 -7.47 5.58 21.74
CA GLN A 274 -8.26 4.47 22.27
C GLN A 274 -9.62 4.95 22.80
N LEU A 275 -9.65 6.04 23.56
CA LEU A 275 -10.88 6.65 24.07
C LEU A 275 -11.82 7.02 22.93
N ARG A 276 -11.30 7.72 21.92
CA ARG A 276 -12.09 8.19 20.76
C ARG A 276 -12.65 7.03 19.91
N THR A 277 -12.00 5.88 19.91
CA THR A 277 -12.33 4.74 19.05
C THR A 277 -12.94 3.56 19.80
N GLU A 278 -13.36 3.78 21.05
CA GLU A 278 -13.93 2.75 21.94
C GLU A 278 -13.01 1.54 22.18
N ASN A 279 -11.69 1.79 22.18
CA ASN A 279 -10.64 0.80 22.40
C ASN A 279 -9.96 0.91 23.76
N LEU A 280 -10.50 1.69 24.71
CA LEU A 280 -10.00 1.61 26.09
C LEU A 280 -10.31 0.23 26.67
N PRO A 281 -9.44 -0.30 27.56
CA PRO A 281 -9.67 -1.60 28.17
C PRO A 281 -10.94 -1.58 29.02
N VAL A 282 -11.97 -2.32 28.58
CA VAL A 282 -13.21 -2.59 29.31
C VAL A 282 -13.53 -4.08 29.23
N VAL A 283 -14.14 -4.64 30.26
CA VAL A 283 -14.43 -6.09 30.29
C VAL A 283 -15.72 -6.48 29.57
N GLY A 284 -16.57 -5.53 29.18
CA GLY A 284 -17.82 -5.81 28.47
C GLY A 284 -17.66 -6.14 26.99
N VAL A 285 -16.44 -6.47 26.54
CA VAL A 285 -16.18 -6.88 25.15
C VAL A 285 -16.75 -8.28 24.87
N PRO A 286 -17.22 -8.56 23.63
CA PRO A 286 -17.83 -9.85 23.27
C PRO A 286 -16.93 -11.09 23.46
N TYR A 287 -15.62 -10.90 23.58
CA TYR A 287 -14.66 -11.97 23.83
C TYR A 287 -14.77 -12.58 25.24
N ASN A 288 -15.09 -11.77 26.25
CA ASN A 288 -15.20 -12.26 27.62
C ASN A 288 -16.50 -13.08 27.78
N PRO A 289 -16.53 -14.11 28.64
CA PRO A 289 -17.78 -14.81 28.94
C PRO A 289 -18.79 -13.84 29.57
N GLN A 290 -20.08 -13.98 29.25
CA GLN A 290 -21.15 -13.07 29.72
C GLN A 290 -21.07 -12.70 31.22
N PRO A 291 -20.86 -13.64 32.17
CA PRO A 291 -20.75 -13.28 33.59
C PRO A 291 -19.55 -12.37 33.91
N ALA A 292 -18.44 -12.49 33.16
CA ALA A 292 -17.25 -11.65 33.34
C ALA A 292 -17.34 -10.27 32.67
N ARG A 293 -18.45 -9.97 31.99
CA ARG A 293 -18.67 -8.69 31.30
C ARG A 293 -19.24 -7.60 32.20
N GLN A 294 -19.62 -7.92 33.44
CA GLN A 294 -20.17 -6.93 34.38
C GLN A 294 -19.14 -5.86 34.72
N CYS A 295 -19.62 -4.63 34.93
CA CYS A 295 -18.80 -3.51 35.39
C CYS A 295 -18.12 -3.86 36.71
N LYS A 296 -16.79 -3.75 36.74
CA LYS A 296 -16.00 -4.01 37.95
C LYS A 296 -16.24 -3.00 39.08
N GLY A 297 -16.81 -1.85 38.76
CA GLY A 297 -17.14 -0.81 39.74
C GLY A 297 -18.50 -1.04 40.37
N CYS A 298 -19.57 -0.95 39.56
CA CYS A 298 -20.93 -0.99 40.10
C CYS A 298 -21.60 -2.37 40.04
N HIS A 299 -21.06 -3.33 39.29
CA HIS A 299 -21.62 -4.68 39.07
C HIS A 299 -23.07 -4.73 38.52
N GLN A 300 -23.66 -3.59 38.12
CA GLN A 300 -25.08 -3.50 37.72
C GLN A 300 -25.32 -3.61 36.21
N ARG A 301 -24.31 -3.31 35.39
CA ARG A 301 -24.42 -3.30 33.92
C ARG A 301 -23.18 -3.92 33.29
N ILE A 302 -23.29 -4.28 32.00
CA ILE A 302 -22.13 -4.66 31.19
C ILE A 302 -21.14 -3.48 31.12
N GLU A 303 -19.85 -3.76 31.32
CA GLU A 303 -18.79 -2.75 31.28
C GLU A 303 -18.52 -2.29 29.85
N SER A 304 -19.24 -1.27 29.41
CA SER A 304 -18.91 -0.52 28.18
C SER A 304 -18.20 0.78 28.50
N LEU A 305 -17.51 1.35 27.51
CA LEU A 305 -16.93 2.69 27.61
C LEU A 305 -18.01 3.73 27.97
N SER A 306 -19.16 3.67 27.29
CA SER A 306 -20.30 4.56 27.56
C SER A 306 -20.81 4.43 28.99
N HIS A 307 -20.92 3.20 29.51
CA HIS A 307 -21.29 2.98 30.90
C HIS A 307 -20.23 3.55 31.84
N VAL A 308 -18.94 3.22 31.66
CA VAL A 308 -17.87 3.70 32.53
C VAL A 308 -17.76 5.23 32.54
N LEU A 309 -17.97 5.90 31.41
CA LEU A 309 -17.82 7.36 31.29
C LEU A 309 -19.09 8.15 31.59
N GLN A 310 -20.28 7.59 31.37
CA GLN A 310 -21.55 8.34 31.46
C GLN A 310 -22.55 7.73 32.44
N GLY A 311 -22.54 6.41 32.66
CA GLY A 311 -23.58 5.72 33.42
C GLY A 311 -23.16 5.12 34.77
N CYS A 312 -21.86 4.94 35.02
CA CYS A 312 -21.39 4.24 36.21
C CYS A 312 -21.42 5.17 37.43
N PRO A 313 -22.10 4.79 38.54
CA PRO A 313 -22.18 5.61 39.75
C PRO A 313 -20.82 5.74 40.44
N VAL A 314 -19.95 4.73 40.34
CA VAL A 314 -18.62 4.74 40.96
C VAL A 314 -17.69 5.76 40.31
N THR A 315 -17.74 5.89 38.98
CA THR A 315 -16.92 6.87 38.26
C THR A 315 -17.58 8.26 38.19
N HIS A 316 -18.82 8.40 38.66
CA HIS A 316 -19.54 9.67 38.65
C HIS A 316 -18.79 10.77 39.42
N GLY A 317 -18.24 10.45 40.59
CA GLY A 317 -17.50 11.41 41.42
C GLY A 317 -16.22 11.94 40.77
N MET A 318 -15.56 11.15 39.91
CA MET A 318 -14.38 11.60 39.16
C MET A 318 -14.72 12.54 37.99
N ARG A 319 -15.99 12.61 37.58
CA ARG A 319 -16.44 13.54 36.52
C ARG A 319 -16.70 14.94 37.06
N SER A 320 -17.02 15.05 38.34
CA SER A 320 -17.32 16.32 39.02
C SER A 320 -16.09 17.06 39.54
N VAL A 321 -14.88 16.50 39.45
CA VAL A 321 -13.62 17.18 39.82
C VAL A 321 -13.02 17.88 38.59
N ALA A 322 -13.80 18.80 38.03
CA ALA A 322 -13.38 19.83 37.10
C ALA A 322 -14.28 21.04 37.34
N LYS A 323 -14.11 21.65 38.52
CA LYS A 323 -14.49 23.03 38.80
C LYS A 323 -13.24 23.74 39.24
#